data_AF-A0A2X0NIJ6-F1
#
_entry.id   AF-A0A2X0NIJ6-F1
#
_cell.length_a   1.000
_cell.length_b   1.000
_cell.length_c   1.000
_cell.angle_alpha   90.00
_cell.angle_beta   90.00
_cell.angle_gamma   90.00
#
_symmetry.space_group_name_H-M   'P 1'
#
loop_
_entity.id
_entity.type
_entity.pdbx_description
1 polymer ?
#
loop_
_entity_poly.entity_id
_entity_poly.type
_entity_poly.pdbx_seq_one_letter_code
_entity_poly.pdbx_strand_id
1 'polypeptide(L)'
;MFHYPTAPSVFVDPYDPYAPHHQPFYAAGPSRLSQAQRQRELYHEQRRRALAMEAQRRERQRLAYEQHLREQEWARRMNYSSFWDPRQKDHYVHHDDDGDEREDEYDSAEESESEPEPEPEQAQGFSTRQAHISQEVSSSKRPISPKRCGISIPIPEPASYGPTEEDAATTLQKHFRARLYRRQALAALKALADTYAQRSKVEIPTKLHAYNGKLAYDSHNAPFHAYEDALVKLLTQLDEISTKGDDKIKAARKALVRKIEKELNRLDQIKETSLAQVALLAPSLEAEDSGDQDAGSEGEQIAGAEDEEEWHGIPSDTESEAESTGDIEPLV
;
A
#
# COMPACT_ATOMS: atom_id res chain seq x y z
N MET A 1 -23.98 40.18 3.26
CA MET A 1 -23.88 41.55 2.71
C MET A 1 -22.94 42.33 3.61
N PHE A 2 -21.72 42.65 3.14
CA PHE A 2 -20.75 43.43 3.91
C PHE A 2 -20.73 44.87 3.39
N HIS A 3 -21.03 45.84 4.27
CA HIS A 3 -20.96 47.26 3.99
C HIS A 3 -19.52 47.76 4.15
N TYR A 4 -18.95 48.32 3.08
CA TYR A 4 -17.70 49.08 3.17
C TYR A 4 -18.01 50.55 3.49
N PRO A 5 -17.30 51.19 4.43
CA PRO A 5 -17.44 52.61 4.69
C PRO A 5 -16.76 53.45 3.60
N THR A 6 -17.56 54.28 2.94
CA THR A 6 -17.15 55.28 1.96
C THR A 6 -16.30 56.36 2.66
N ALA A 7 -15.05 56.55 2.22
CA ALA A 7 -14.20 57.60 2.74
C ALA A 7 -14.70 59.00 2.31
N PRO A 8 -14.62 60.02 3.18
CA PRO A 8 -15.06 61.37 2.85
C PRO A 8 -14.10 62.02 1.84
N SER A 9 -14.67 62.48 0.73
CA SER A 9 -14.03 63.36 -0.26
C SER A 9 -13.64 64.68 0.40
N VAL A 10 -12.36 64.83 0.74
CA VAL A 10 -11.81 66.11 1.20
C VAL A 10 -11.63 67.00 -0.02
N PHE A 11 -12.55 67.94 -0.19
CA PHE A 11 -12.49 68.99 -1.19
C PHE A 11 -11.43 70.00 -0.75
N VAL A 12 -10.28 70.00 -1.42
CA VAL A 12 -9.17 70.92 -1.15
C VAL A 12 -9.46 72.23 -1.88
N ASP A 13 -9.68 73.30 -1.12
CA ASP A 13 -9.90 74.66 -1.62
C ASP A 13 -8.67 75.13 -2.42
N PRO A 14 -8.82 75.60 -3.67
CA PRO A 14 -7.69 75.79 -4.57
C PRO A 14 -6.95 77.13 -4.45
N TYR A 15 -7.16 77.96 -3.42
CA TYR A 15 -6.52 79.28 -3.38
C TYR A 15 -6.24 79.79 -1.96
N ASP A 16 -5.22 79.21 -1.31
CA ASP A 16 -4.57 79.84 -0.17
C ASP A 16 -3.25 80.50 -0.63
N PRO A 17 -3.21 81.84 -0.83
CA PRO A 17 -2.02 82.56 -1.28
C PRO A 17 -0.92 82.67 -0.22
N TYR A 18 -1.11 82.12 0.98
CA TYR A 18 -0.09 82.06 2.04
C TYR A 18 0.48 80.66 2.27
N ALA A 19 0.22 79.71 1.37
CA ALA A 19 0.86 78.40 1.43
C ALA A 19 2.40 78.58 1.41
N PRO A 20 3.10 78.25 2.50
CA PRO A 20 4.54 78.47 2.61
C PRO A 20 5.22 77.77 1.43
N HIS A 21 6.10 78.50 0.74
CA HIS A 21 6.93 77.96 -0.34
C HIS A 21 7.55 76.64 0.12
N HIS A 22 6.93 75.53 -0.26
CA HIS A 22 7.46 74.19 -0.09
C HIS A 22 8.73 74.15 -0.92
N GLN A 23 9.88 74.37 -0.28
CA GLN A 23 11.14 73.97 -0.88
C GLN A 23 10.98 72.48 -1.18
N PRO A 24 11.17 72.04 -2.44
CA PRO A 24 11.08 70.63 -2.77
C PRO A 24 12.09 69.92 -1.86
N PHE A 25 11.56 69.18 -0.90
CA PHE A 25 12.36 68.38 0.00
C PHE A 25 13.02 67.34 -0.91
N TYR A 26 14.28 67.58 -1.30
CA TYR A 26 15.07 66.58 -2.00
C TYR A 26 15.15 65.42 -1.03
N ALA A 27 14.33 64.38 -1.27
CA ALA A 27 14.33 63.17 -0.48
C ALA A 27 15.79 62.73 -0.36
N ALA A 28 16.32 62.80 0.87
CA ALA A 28 17.70 62.46 1.14
C ALA A 28 17.97 61.12 0.48
N GLY A 29 18.88 61.12 -0.51
CA GLY A 29 19.19 59.92 -1.28
C GLY A 29 19.47 58.75 -0.34
N PRO A 30 19.14 57.51 -0.74
CA PRO A 30 19.23 56.36 0.15
C PRO A 30 20.57 56.35 0.86
N SER A 31 20.55 56.44 2.19
CA SER A 31 21.73 56.52 3.04
C SER A 31 22.76 55.47 2.60
N ARG A 32 24.05 55.80 2.56
CA ARG A 32 25.11 54.87 2.12
C ARG A 32 25.06 53.51 2.85
N LEU A 33 24.55 53.49 4.08
CA LEU A 33 24.27 52.26 4.84
C LEU A 33 23.19 51.37 4.17
N SER A 34 22.16 51.96 3.56
CA SER A 34 21.12 51.24 2.79
C SER A 34 21.67 50.64 1.49
N GLN A 35 22.68 51.25 0.86
CA GLN A 35 23.29 50.69 -0.35
C GLN A 35 24.13 49.45 -0.02
N ALA A 36 24.90 49.48 1.08
CA ALA A 36 25.68 48.34 1.53
C ALA A 36 24.79 47.15 1.95
N GLN A 37 23.66 47.41 2.63
CA GLN A 37 22.69 46.37 2.96
C GLN A 37 22.09 45.72 1.71
N ARG A 38 21.68 46.52 0.71
CA ARG A 38 21.17 46.00 -0.56
C ARG A 38 22.18 45.12 -1.30
N GLN A 39 23.47 45.48 -1.29
CA GLN A 39 24.51 44.64 -1.89
C GLN A 39 24.67 43.29 -1.17
N ARG A 40 24.59 43.27 0.16
CA ARG A 40 24.62 42.02 0.94
C ARG A 40 23.41 41.14 0.63
N GLU A 41 22.22 41.74 0.58
CA GLU A 41 20.97 41.01 0.26
C GLU A 41 21.04 40.39 -1.14
N LEU A 42 21.46 41.14 -2.16
CA LEU A 42 21.64 40.63 -3.51
C LEU A 42 22.64 39.48 -3.58
N TYR A 43 23.75 39.58 -2.84
CA TYR A 43 24.74 38.50 -2.75
C TYR A 43 24.14 37.23 -2.11
N HIS A 44 23.41 37.36 -1.00
CA HIS A 44 22.74 36.24 -0.36
C HIS A 44 21.66 35.62 -1.26
N GLU A 45 20.93 36.44 -2.01
CA GLU A 45 19.94 35.98 -2.97
C GLU A 45 20.57 35.18 -4.12
N GLN A 46 21.65 35.69 -4.73
CA GLN A 46 22.40 34.96 -5.76
C GLN A 46 22.93 33.63 -5.23
N ARG A 47 23.46 33.61 -4.00
CA ARG A 47 23.94 32.37 -3.36
C ARG A 47 22.81 31.36 -3.13
N ARG A 48 21.62 31.80 -2.69
CA ARG A 48 20.44 30.93 -2.54
C ARG A 48 19.99 30.34 -3.89
N ARG A 49 19.96 31.16 -4.95
CA ARG A 49 19.62 30.70 -6.30
C ARG A 49 20.62 29.66 -6.82
N ALA A 50 21.92 29.86 -6.59
CA ALA A 50 22.96 28.92 -6.99
C ALA A 50 22.82 27.56 -6.29
N LEU A 51 22.58 27.55 -4.97
CA LEU A 51 22.35 26.32 -4.21
C LEU A 51 21.08 25.60 -4.65
N ALA A 52 20.00 26.33 -4.94
CA ALA A 52 18.75 25.75 -5.43
C ALA A 52 18.93 25.05 -6.79
N MET A 53 19.66 25.68 -7.72
CA MET A 53 19.99 25.07 -9.02
C MET A 53 20.87 23.82 -8.88
N GLU A 54 21.83 23.83 -7.96
CA GLU A 54 22.66 22.65 -7.69
C GLU A 54 21.85 21.50 -7.08
N ALA A 55 20.95 21.80 -6.13
CA ALA A 55 20.04 20.83 -5.55
C ALA A 55 19.15 20.18 -6.61
N GLN A 56 18.57 20.98 -7.51
CA GLN A 56 17.76 20.47 -8.63
C GLN A 56 18.56 19.57 -9.57
N ARG A 57 19.85 19.89 -9.82
CA ARG A 57 20.73 19.05 -10.64
C ARG A 57 21.00 17.70 -9.97
N ARG A 58 21.25 17.68 -8.66
CA ARG A 58 21.45 16.44 -7.89
C ARG A 58 20.19 15.58 -7.88
N GLU A 59 19.02 16.20 -7.75
CA GLU A 59 17.74 15.49 -7.78
C GLU A 59 17.49 14.83 -9.14
N ARG A 60 17.73 15.56 -10.25
CA ARG A 60 17.66 14.97 -11.60
C ARG A 60 18.64 13.80 -11.78
N GLN A 61 19.87 13.92 -11.26
CA GLN A 61 20.85 12.83 -11.29
C GLN A 61 20.38 11.62 -10.48
N ARG A 62 19.81 11.82 -9.30
CA ARG A 62 19.26 10.76 -8.46
C ARG A 62 18.11 10.03 -9.16
N LEU A 63 17.17 10.77 -9.75
CA LEU A 63 16.05 10.18 -10.50
C LEU A 63 16.53 9.42 -11.74
N ALA A 64 17.50 9.95 -12.47
CA ALA A 64 18.09 9.26 -13.62
C ALA A 64 18.78 7.95 -13.22
N TYR A 65 19.51 7.96 -12.09
CA TYR A 65 20.13 6.75 -11.53
C TYR A 65 19.07 5.72 -11.10
N GLU A 66 17.99 6.16 -10.46
CA GLU A 66 16.88 5.29 -10.05
C GLU A 66 16.17 4.65 -11.25
N GLN A 67 15.91 5.44 -12.31
CA GLN A 67 15.36 4.92 -13.56
C GLN A 67 16.26 3.85 -14.17
N HIS A 68 17.58 4.10 -14.22
CA HIS A 68 18.53 3.13 -14.74
C HIS A 68 18.54 1.83 -13.93
N LEU A 69 18.45 1.92 -12.60
CA LEU A 69 18.37 0.74 -11.73
C LEU A 69 17.09 -0.08 -12.02
N ARG A 70 15.95 0.62 -12.17
CA ARG A 70 14.66 0.01 -12.51
C ARG A 70 14.69 -0.66 -13.89
N GLU A 71 15.35 -0.04 -14.87
CA GLU A 71 15.57 -0.64 -16.20
C GLU A 71 16.43 -1.90 -16.11
N GLN A 72 17.51 -1.89 -15.32
CA GLN A 72 18.34 -3.08 -15.12
C GLN A 72 17.58 -4.21 -14.43
N GLU A 73 16.75 -3.91 -13.43
CA GLU A 73 15.90 -4.90 -12.78
C GLU A 73 14.84 -5.46 -13.72
N TRP A 74 14.21 -4.60 -14.53
CA TRP A 74 13.27 -5.01 -15.56
C TRP A 74 13.96 -5.91 -16.59
N ALA A 75 15.15 -5.53 -17.06
CA ALA A 75 15.95 -6.34 -17.98
C ALA A 75 16.32 -7.69 -17.36
N ARG A 76 16.77 -7.73 -16.10
CA ARG A 76 17.03 -8.99 -15.37
C ARG A 76 15.79 -9.87 -15.30
N ARG A 77 14.63 -9.28 -15.02
CA ARG A 77 13.35 -9.99 -14.95
C ARG A 77 12.90 -10.53 -16.30
N MET A 78 13.10 -9.78 -17.39
CA MET A 78 12.75 -10.20 -18.74
C MET A 78 13.72 -11.26 -19.27
N ASN A 79 15.02 -11.14 -18.98
CA ASN A 79 16.01 -12.15 -19.38
C ASN A 79 15.82 -13.48 -18.64
N TYR A 80 15.30 -13.45 -17.41
CA TYR A 80 14.86 -14.67 -16.70
C TYR A 80 13.61 -15.32 -17.32
N SER A 81 12.83 -14.58 -18.11
CA SER A 81 11.63 -15.09 -18.77
C SER A 81 11.88 -15.75 -20.13
N SER A 82 13.05 -15.53 -20.75
CA SER A 82 13.39 -16.15 -22.05
C SER A 82 14.05 -17.53 -21.93
N PHE A 83 14.41 -17.97 -20.72
CA PHE A 83 15.05 -19.29 -20.49
C PHE A 83 14.05 -20.41 -20.13
N TRP A 84 12.83 -20.05 -19.74
CA TRP A 84 11.72 -20.99 -19.51
C TRP A 84 10.58 -20.56 -20.43
N ASP A 85 10.54 -20.95 -21.71
CA ASP A 85 9.93 -22.22 -22.10
C ASP A 85 10.17 -22.51 -23.61
N PRO A 86 11.16 -23.34 -23.96
CA PRO A 86 11.26 -23.90 -25.31
C PRO A 86 10.40 -25.16 -25.53
N ARG A 87 9.59 -25.59 -24.56
CA ARG A 87 8.93 -26.93 -24.59
C ARG A 87 7.42 -26.92 -24.82
N GLN A 88 6.74 -25.77 -24.92
CA GLN A 88 5.34 -25.72 -25.32
C GLN A 88 5.12 -25.30 -26.79
N LYS A 89 5.80 -25.94 -27.75
CA LYS A 89 5.48 -25.73 -29.18
C LYS A 89 4.87 -26.91 -29.91
N ASP A 90 4.80 -28.09 -29.30
CA ASP A 90 4.20 -29.27 -29.95
C ASP A 90 3.17 -29.91 -29.02
N HIS A 91 1.92 -29.44 -29.02
CA HIS A 91 0.72 -30.21 -28.70
C HIS A 91 -0.53 -29.33 -28.95
N TYR A 92 -0.74 -28.92 -30.20
CA TYR A 92 -2.09 -28.67 -30.70
C TYR A 92 -2.61 -30.04 -31.16
N VAL A 93 -3.19 -30.80 -30.24
CA VAL A 93 -4.03 -31.94 -30.59
C VAL A 93 -5.34 -31.34 -31.09
N HIS A 94 -5.57 -31.44 -32.39
CA HIS A 94 -6.89 -31.33 -33.00
C HIS A 94 -7.79 -32.38 -32.33
N HIS A 95 -8.65 -31.95 -31.41
CA HIS A 95 -9.87 -32.69 -31.08
C HIS A 95 -10.98 -32.10 -31.93
N ASP A 96 -10.99 -32.50 -33.20
CA ASP A 96 -12.25 -32.78 -33.87
C ASP A 96 -12.56 -34.23 -33.45
N ASP A 97 -13.42 -34.40 -32.45
CA ASP A 97 -14.13 -35.67 -32.32
C ASP A 97 -15.57 -35.36 -31.93
N ASP A 98 -16.42 -35.99 -32.71
CA ASP A 98 -17.83 -35.76 -32.86
C ASP A 98 -18.59 -36.13 -31.59
N GLY A 99 -19.80 -35.59 -31.46
CA GLY A 99 -20.65 -35.87 -30.31
C GLY A 99 -21.01 -37.34 -30.19
N ASP A 100 -21.28 -37.76 -28.95
CA ASP A 100 -22.28 -38.79 -28.74
C ASP A 100 -22.93 -38.58 -27.37
N GLU A 101 -24.25 -38.60 -27.41
CA GLU A 101 -25.13 -38.61 -26.27
C GLU A 101 -24.99 -39.98 -25.60
N ARG A 102 -24.55 -40.03 -24.34
CA ARG A 102 -24.82 -41.21 -23.52
C ARG A 102 -24.91 -40.89 -22.04
N GLU A 103 -26.14 -40.69 -21.61
CA GLU A 103 -26.59 -41.07 -20.28
C GLU A 103 -26.27 -42.56 -20.10
N ASP A 104 -25.50 -42.93 -19.06
CA ASP A 104 -25.53 -44.26 -18.47
C ASP A 104 -24.91 -44.18 -17.05
N GLU A 105 -25.82 -44.01 -16.11
CA GLU A 105 -25.80 -44.49 -14.73
C GLU A 105 -25.00 -45.81 -14.56
N TYR A 106 -23.90 -45.80 -13.80
CA TYR A 106 -23.39 -47.03 -13.17
C TYR A 106 -22.76 -46.75 -11.80
N ASP A 107 -23.45 -47.29 -10.81
CA ASP A 107 -22.99 -47.64 -9.47
C ASP A 107 -22.04 -48.85 -9.59
N SER A 108 -20.81 -48.78 -9.06
CA SER A 108 -19.99 -49.98 -8.80
C SER A 108 -18.87 -49.74 -7.81
N ALA A 109 -19.02 -50.51 -6.73
CA ALA A 109 -18.14 -50.81 -5.64
C ALA A 109 -16.69 -51.18 -5.99
N GLU A 110 -15.83 -50.86 -5.03
CA GLU A 110 -14.72 -51.66 -4.48
C GLU A 110 -13.40 -51.88 -5.24
N GLU A 111 -12.36 -51.81 -4.41
CA GLU A 111 -11.08 -52.53 -4.44
C GLU A 111 -10.25 -52.47 -5.73
N SER A 112 -9.04 -51.88 -5.62
CA SER A 112 -7.82 -52.70 -5.61
C SER A 112 -6.57 -51.86 -5.38
N GLU A 113 -5.79 -52.35 -4.43
CA GLU A 113 -4.40 -52.04 -4.12
C GLU A 113 -3.50 -52.22 -5.36
N SER A 114 -2.51 -51.34 -5.51
CA SER A 114 -1.12 -51.62 -5.92
C SER A 114 -0.49 -50.40 -6.61
N GLU A 115 0.33 -49.65 -5.87
CA GLU A 115 1.22 -48.66 -6.45
C GLU A 115 2.67 -49.12 -6.20
N PRO A 116 3.47 -49.38 -7.25
CA PRO A 116 4.84 -49.85 -7.08
C PRO A 116 5.80 -48.70 -6.79
N GLU A 117 6.63 -48.92 -5.77
CA GLU A 117 7.87 -48.21 -5.46
C GLU A 117 8.80 -48.14 -6.70
N PRO A 118 9.31 -46.96 -7.08
CA PRO A 118 10.48 -46.89 -7.94
C PRO A 118 11.78 -46.81 -7.12
N GLU A 119 12.62 -47.83 -7.31
CA GLU A 119 14.01 -47.91 -6.84
C GLU A 119 14.88 -46.74 -7.34
N PRO A 120 15.94 -46.36 -6.59
CA PRO A 120 16.90 -45.35 -7.00
C PRO A 120 18.02 -45.95 -7.87
N GLU A 121 17.97 -45.71 -9.18
CA GLU A 121 19.10 -46.02 -10.06
C GLU A 121 20.27 -45.07 -9.84
N GLN A 122 21.40 -45.70 -9.53
CA GLN A 122 22.72 -45.12 -9.48
C GLN A 122 23.26 -44.85 -10.89
N ALA A 123 24.05 -43.78 -10.97
CA ALA A 123 25.32 -43.69 -11.68
C ALA A 123 25.40 -42.79 -12.92
N GLN A 124 26.61 -42.21 -13.01
CA GLN A 124 27.33 -41.75 -14.21
C GLN A 124 27.22 -40.26 -14.56
N GLY A 125 27.97 -39.47 -13.81
CA GLY A 125 29.20 -38.86 -14.34
C GLY A 125 29.08 -37.98 -15.58
N PHE A 126 28.89 -36.69 -15.37
CA PHE A 126 29.41 -35.66 -16.27
C PHE A 126 30.43 -34.79 -15.56
N SER A 127 31.68 -35.18 -15.76
CA SER A 127 32.84 -34.29 -15.81
C SER A 127 32.54 -33.14 -16.77
N THR A 128 32.88 -31.90 -16.43
CA THR A 128 33.80 -31.04 -17.21
C THR A 128 33.71 -29.57 -16.77
N ARG A 129 34.90 -29.03 -16.44
CA ARG A 129 35.34 -27.62 -16.41
C ARG A 129 34.98 -26.73 -15.21
N GLN A 130 35.85 -26.82 -14.20
CA GLN A 130 36.36 -25.62 -13.52
C GLN A 130 36.96 -24.66 -14.56
N ALA A 131 36.38 -23.47 -14.68
CA ALA A 131 37.04 -22.33 -15.30
C ALA A 131 37.66 -21.48 -14.18
N HIS A 132 38.98 -21.37 -14.25
CA HIS A 132 39.82 -20.55 -13.40
C HIS A 132 39.37 -19.09 -13.45
N ILE A 133 39.01 -18.55 -12.28
CA ILE A 133 38.90 -17.12 -12.03
C ILE A 133 40.32 -16.56 -12.09
N SER A 134 40.66 -15.98 -13.25
CA SER A 134 41.85 -15.14 -13.40
C SER A 134 41.48 -13.72 -13.00
N GLN A 135 42.14 -13.29 -11.94
CA GLN A 135 42.13 -11.95 -11.40
C GLN A 135 43.18 -11.15 -12.20
N GLU A 136 42.76 -10.31 -13.13
CA GLU A 136 43.67 -9.38 -13.82
C GLU A 136 43.09 -7.96 -13.97
N VAL A 137 43.70 -7.06 -13.20
CA VAL A 137 44.19 -5.72 -13.55
C VAL A 137 43.41 -4.84 -14.54
N SER A 138 42.98 -3.69 -14.00
CA SER A 138 43.22 -2.33 -14.51
C SER A 138 43.47 -2.19 -16.02
N SER A 139 42.46 -1.71 -16.75
CA SER A 139 42.72 -0.88 -17.92
C SER A 139 41.56 0.09 -18.19
N SER A 140 41.91 1.36 -17.98
CA SER A 140 41.25 2.56 -18.47
C SER A 140 40.73 2.39 -19.90
N LYS A 141 39.40 2.38 -20.07
CA LYS A 141 38.75 2.55 -21.37
C LYS A 141 37.91 3.82 -21.34
N ARG A 142 38.38 4.79 -22.13
CA ARG A 142 37.68 6.03 -22.46
C ARG A 142 36.31 5.71 -23.08
N PRO A 143 35.27 6.52 -22.82
CA PRO A 143 33.99 6.38 -23.48
C PRO A 143 34.15 6.69 -24.97
N ILE A 144 34.06 5.67 -25.80
CA ILE A 144 33.94 5.82 -27.25
C ILE A 144 32.50 6.28 -27.49
N SER A 145 32.33 7.57 -27.74
CA SER A 145 31.10 8.14 -28.26
C SER A 145 30.67 7.35 -29.51
N PRO A 146 29.50 6.69 -29.53
CA PRO A 146 29.03 6.03 -30.74
C PRO A 146 28.81 7.12 -31.79
N LYS A 147 29.59 7.09 -32.86
CA LYS A 147 29.35 7.89 -34.07
C LYS A 147 27.94 7.54 -34.52
N ARG A 148 27.01 8.49 -34.33
CA ARG A 148 25.66 8.46 -34.91
C ARG A 148 25.82 8.37 -36.42
N CYS A 149 25.66 7.18 -36.99
CA CYS A 149 25.29 7.05 -38.39
C CYS A 149 23.90 7.67 -38.53
N GLY A 150 23.83 8.85 -39.14
CA GLY A 150 22.60 9.59 -39.43
C GLY A 150 21.80 8.91 -40.53
N ILE A 151 21.38 7.67 -40.29
CA ILE A 151 20.34 7.01 -41.07
C ILE A 151 19.04 7.55 -40.48
N SER A 152 18.53 8.64 -41.06
CA SER A 152 17.16 9.08 -40.87
C SER A 152 16.25 8.03 -41.48
N ILE A 153 15.94 6.98 -40.71
CA ILE A 153 14.85 6.08 -41.06
C ILE A 153 13.60 6.97 -41.09
N PRO A 154 12.93 7.12 -42.23
CA PRO A 154 11.68 7.88 -42.29
C PRO A 154 10.74 7.21 -41.30
N ILE A 155 10.36 7.96 -40.26
CA ILE A 155 9.33 7.52 -39.32
C ILE A 155 8.06 7.43 -40.17
N PRO A 156 7.50 6.23 -40.40
CA PRO A 156 6.25 6.13 -41.13
C PRO A 156 5.22 6.95 -40.36
N GLU A 157 4.55 7.88 -41.06
CA GLU A 157 3.43 8.62 -40.49
C GLU A 157 2.43 7.62 -39.91
N PRO A 158 1.88 7.89 -38.70
CA PRO A 158 0.94 6.97 -38.08
C PRO A 158 -0.25 6.81 -39.02
N ALA A 159 -0.36 5.64 -39.63
CA ALA A 159 -1.55 5.27 -40.37
C ALA A 159 -2.74 5.48 -39.42
N SER A 160 -3.70 6.30 -39.84
CA SER A 160 -4.92 6.55 -39.09
C SER A 160 -5.68 5.22 -38.99
N TYR A 161 -5.61 4.59 -37.81
CA TYR A 161 -6.35 3.37 -37.53
C TYR A 161 -7.86 3.66 -37.59
N GLY A 162 -8.66 2.68 -38.02
CA GLY A 162 -10.11 2.82 -38.09
C GLY A 162 -10.76 2.77 -36.70
N PRO A 163 -11.99 3.29 -36.52
CA PRO A 163 -12.69 3.27 -35.22
C PRO A 163 -12.84 1.86 -34.63
N THR A 164 -12.96 0.84 -35.48
CA THR A 164 -13.03 -0.56 -35.07
C THR A 164 -11.72 -1.08 -34.45
N GLU A 165 -10.58 -0.57 -34.90
CA GLU A 165 -9.26 -0.95 -34.39
C GLU A 165 -9.01 -0.28 -33.03
N GLU A 166 -9.51 0.94 -32.84
CA GLU A 166 -9.47 1.64 -31.55
C GLU A 166 -10.28 0.88 -30.48
N ASP A 167 -11.48 0.41 -30.80
CA ASP A 167 -12.32 -0.40 -29.89
C ASP A 167 -11.66 -1.75 -29.53
N ALA A 168 -11.03 -2.41 -30.52
CA ALA A 168 -10.28 -3.63 -30.27
C ALA A 168 -9.06 -3.37 -29.36
N ALA A 169 -8.33 -2.27 -29.60
CA ALA A 169 -7.18 -1.89 -28.79
C ALA A 169 -7.57 -1.58 -27.34
N THR A 170 -8.67 -0.84 -27.11
CA THR A 170 -9.14 -0.54 -25.76
C THR A 170 -9.57 -1.81 -25.02
N THR A 171 -10.23 -2.74 -25.71
CA THR A 171 -10.63 -4.04 -25.17
C THR A 171 -9.41 -4.88 -24.76
N LEU A 172 -8.39 -4.98 -25.64
CA LEU A 172 -7.14 -5.67 -25.33
C LEU A 172 -6.41 -5.04 -24.14
N GLN A 173 -6.32 -3.71 -24.09
CA GLN A 173 -5.73 -3.00 -22.95
C GLN A 173 -6.49 -3.26 -21.65
N LYS A 174 -7.83 -3.29 -21.69
CA LYS A 174 -8.68 -3.60 -20.53
C LYS A 174 -8.41 -5.02 -20.03
N HIS A 175 -8.39 -6.02 -20.92
CA HIS A 175 -8.08 -7.41 -20.54
C HIS A 175 -6.66 -7.56 -19.99
N PHE A 176 -5.67 -6.91 -20.59
CA PHE A 176 -4.30 -6.95 -20.11
C PHE A 176 -4.17 -6.34 -18.71
N ARG A 177 -4.79 -5.18 -18.48
CA ARG A 177 -4.83 -4.53 -17.16
C ARG A 177 -5.53 -5.40 -16.12
N ALA A 178 -6.66 -6.02 -16.47
CA ALA A 178 -7.38 -6.95 -15.59
C ALA A 178 -6.53 -8.17 -15.23
N ARG A 179 -5.85 -8.78 -16.22
CA ARG A 179 -4.96 -9.92 -16.01
C ARG A 179 -3.76 -9.57 -15.12
N LEU A 180 -3.12 -8.42 -15.34
CA LEU A 180 -2.03 -7.95 -14.51
C LEU A 180 -2.46 -7.74 -13.06
N TYR A 181 -3.59 -7.05 -12.88
CA TYR A 181 -4.18 -6.81 -11.57
C TYR A 181 -4.46 -8.12 -10.83
N ARG A 182 -5.13 -9.07 -11.49
CA ARG A 182 -5.41 -10.40 -10.93
C ARG A 182 -4.14 -11.08 -10.44
N ARG A 183 -3.09 -11.09 -11.27
CA ARG A 183 -1.81 -11.70 -10.90
C ARG A 183 -1.17 -11.02 -9.70
N GLN A 184 -1.22 -9.68 -9.63
CA GLN A 184 -0.70 -8.92 -8.49
C GLN A 184 -1.47 -9.21 -7.21
N ALA A 185 -2.80 -9.20 -7.26
CA ALA A 185 -3.66 -9.47 -6.12
C ALA A 185 -3.45 -10.90 -5.57
N LEU A 186 -3.39 -11.91 -6.45
CA LEU A 186 -3.11 -13.29 -6.02
C LEU A 186 -1.70 -13.44 -5.44
N ALA A 187 -0.71 -12.74 -6.00
CA ALA A 187 0.64 -12.75 -5.44
C ALA A 187 0.68 -12.09 -4.05
N ALA A 188 -0.04 -10.99 -3.85
CA ALA A 188 -0.16 -10.32 -2.55
C ALA A 188 -0.86 -11.22 -1.52
N LEU A 189 -1.97 -11.86 -1.88
CA LEU A 189 -2.67 -12.83 -1.02
C LEU A 189 -1.77 -14.01 -0.64
N LYS A 190 -0.96 -14.50 -1.59
CA LYS A 190 0.03 -15.56 -1.32
C LYS A 190 1.10 -15.09 -0.33
N ALA A 191 1.65 -13.89 -0.53
CA ALA A 191 2.63 -13.33 0.40
C ALA A 191 2.05 -13.18 1.82
N LEU A 192 0.81 -12.69 1.95
CA LEU A 192 0.13 -12.61 3.25
C LEU A 192 -0.09 -14.01 3.86
N ALA A 193 -0.50 -14.99 3.07
CA ALA A 193 -0.63 -16.38 3.53
C ALA A 193 0.71 -16.95 4.04
N ASP A 194 1.81 -16.67 3.35
CA ASP A 194 3.15 -17.11 3.75
C ASP A 194 3.59 -16.42 5.05
N THR A 195 3.32 -15.11 5.21
CA THR A 195 3.61 -14.39 6.47
C THR A 195 2.77 -14.92 7.64
N TYR A 196 1.51 -15.26 7.41
CA TYR A 196 0.66 -15.92 8.41
C TYR A 196 1.25 -17.29 8.80
N ALA A 197 1.62 -18.12 7.82
CA ALA A 197 2.22 -19.43 8.06
C ALA A 197 3.58 -19.37 8.78
N GLN A 198 4.34 -18.29 8.60
CA GLN A 198 5.57 -18.06 9.34
C GLN A 198 5.28 -17.66 10.79
N ARG A 199 4.28 -16.81 11.02
CA ARG A 199 3.92 -16.31 12.35
C ARG A 199 3.22 -17.36 13.21
N SER A 200 2.41 -18.23 12.62
CA SER A 200 1.74 -19.32 13.35
C SER A 200 2.69 -20.39 13.89
N LYS A 201 3.96 -20.37 13.48
CA LYS A 201 5.02 -21.23 14.03
C LYS A 201 5.64 -20.68 15.32
N VAL A 202 5.36 -19.43 15.69
CA VAL A 202 5.86 -18.85 16.93
C VAL A 202 5.18 -19.55 18.10
N GLU A 203 5.96 -20.16 18.98
CA GLU A 203 5.44 -20.83 20.16
C GLU A 203 4.88 -19.81 21.15
N ILE A 204 3.59 -19.95 21.44
CA ILE A 204 2.88 -19.05 22.35
C ILE A 204 2.99 -19.65 23.76
N PRO A 205 3.43 -18.87 24.77
CA PRO A 205 3.51 -19.37 26.13
C PRO A 205 2.12 -19.80 26.61
N THR A 206 1.99 -21.04 27.07
CA THR A 206 0.73 -21.60 27.55
C THR A 206 0.32 -21.06 28.93
N LYS A 207 1.28 -20.52 29.68
CA LYS A 207 1.07 -19.89 30.98
C LYS A 207 1.15 -18.39 30.80
N LEU A 208 0.00 -17.73 30.84
CA LEU A 208 -0.12 -16.29 30.76
C LEU A 208 -0.23 -15.68 32.16
N HIS A 209 0.36 -14.51 32.35
CA HIS A 209 0.30 -13.78 33.61
C HIS A 209 -0.90 -12.84 33.61
N ALA A 210 -1.90 -13.11 34.46
CA ALA A 210 -3.02 -12.21 34.66
C ALA A 210 -2.88 -11.41 35.95
N TYR A 211 -3.24 -10.13 35.89
CA TYR A 211 -3.30 -9.23 37.03
C TYR A 211 -4.62 -8.47 37.00
N ASN A 212 -5.36 -8.46 38.12
CA ASN A 212 -6.66 -7.80 38.24
C ASN A 212 -7.71 -8.24 37.19
N GLY A 213 -7.76 -9.53 36.87
CA GLY A 213 -8.71 -10.06 35.89
C GLY A 213 -8.45 -9.63 34.44
N LYS A 214 -7.28 -9.05 34.15
CA LYS A 214 -6.84 -8.70 32.80
C LYS A 214 -5.47 -9.30 32.52
N LEU A 215 -5.18 -9.58 31.26
CA LEU A 215 -3.86 -10.03 30.84
C LEU A 215 -2.87 -8.87 31.01
N ALA A 216 -1.78 -9.09 31.75
CA ALA A 216 -0.81 -8.03 32.03
C ALA A 216 0.07 -7.76 30.80
N TYR A 217 0.39 -6.49 30.52
CA TYR A 217 1.36 -6.10 29.49
C TYR A 217 2.80 -6.23 30.02
N ASP A 218 3.19 -7.43 30.44
CA ASP A 218 4.54 -7.74 30.90
C ASP A 218 5.41 -8.31 29.76
N SER A 219 6.72 -8.42 30.00
CA SER A 219 7.65 -8.99 29.01
C SER A 219 7.37 -10.47 28.72
N HIS A 220 6.65 -11.16 29.61
CA HIS A 220 6.30 -12.57 29.49
C HIS A 220 5.13 -12.77 28.52
N ASN A 221 4.11 -11.91 28.58
CA ASN A 221 2.96 -11.91 27.68
C ASN A 221 3.20 -11.07 26.41
N ALA A 222 4.28 -10.28 26.34
CA ALA A 222 4.65 -9.52 25.15
C ALA A 222 4.60 -10.31 23.82
N PRO A 223 5.15 -11.54 23.71
CA PRO A 223 5.03 -12.33 22.47
C PRO A 223 3.59 -12.71 22.12
N PHE A 224 2.71 -12.90 23.12
CA PHE A 224 1.29 -13.17 22.90
C PHE A 224 0.60 -11.95 22.27
N HIS A 225 0.75 -10.78 22.88
CA HIS A 225 0.17 -9.53 22.35
C HIS A 225 0.73 -9.17 20.98
N ALA A 226 2.04 -9.34 20.78
CA ALA A 226 2.67 -9.09 19.49
C ALA A 226 2.10 -10.01 18.39
N TYR A 227 1.72 -11.25 18.73
CA TYR A 227 1.09 -12.18 17.81
C TYR A 227 -0.37 -11.80 17.52
N GLU A 228 -1.14 -11.42 18.55
CA GLU A 228 -2.51 -10.90 18.41
C GLU A 228 -2.55 -9.66 17.49
N ASP A 229 -1.74 -8.65 17.78
CA ASP A 229 -1.60 -7.43 16.96
C ASP A 229 -1.16 -7.76 15.53
N ALA A 230 -0.26 -8.73 15.39
CA ALA A 230 0.21 -9.22 14.11
C ALA A 230 -0.91 -9.82 13.25
N LEU A 231 -1.85 -10.57 13.84
CA LEU A 231 -3.00 -11.14 13.15
C LEU A 231 -4.02 -10.06 12.77
N VAL A 232 -4.31 -9.12 13.68
CA VAL A 232 -5.19 -7.97 13.40
C VAL A 232 -4.64 -7.15 12.23
N LYS A 233 -3.33 -6.87 12.22
CA LYS A 233 -2.68 -6.18 11.10
C LYS A 233 -2.81 -6.92 9.76
N LEU A 234 -2.74 -8.26 9.78
CA LEU A 234 -2.95 -9.06 8.56
C LEU A 234 -4.39 -8.95 8.04
N LEU A 235 -5.39 -8.86 8.92
CA LEU A 235 -6.78 -8.60 8.52
C LEU A 235 -6.92 -7.24 7.84
N THR A 236 -6.35 -6.17 8.43
CA THR A 236 -6.36 -4.85 7.81
C THR A 236 -5.70 -4.86 6.42
N GLN A 237 -4.57 -5.55 6.27
CA GLN A 237 -3.90 -5.70 4.97
C GLN A 237 -4.71 -6.51 3.96
N LEU A 238 -5.55 -7.45 4.40
CA LEU A 238 -6.45 -8.19 3.51
C LEU A 238 -7.58 -7.32 2.98
N ASP A 239 -8.09 -6.39 3.79
CA ASP A 239 -9.15 -5.47 3.41
C ASP A 239 -8.70 -4.46 2.34
N GLU A 240 -7.42 -4.06 2.38
CA GLU A 240 -6.80 -3.21 1.35
C GLU A 240 -6.75 -3.89 -0.03
N ILE A 241 -6.76 -5.23 -0.09
CA ILE A 241 -6.77 -5.98 -1.35
C ILE A 241 -8.18 -5.96 -1.94
N SER A 242 -8.39 -5.04 -2.88
CA SER A 242 -9.59 -5.01 -3.73
C SER A 242 -9.72 -6.31 -4.54
N THR A 243 -10.95 -6.70 -4.88
CA THR A 243 -11.23 -7.91 -5.67
C THR A 243 -11.64 -7.61 -7.12
N LYS A 244 -12.06 -6.37 -7.43
CA LYS A 244 -12.61 -5.94 -8.74
C LYS A 244 -13.60 -6.95 -9.38
N GLY A 245 -14.35 -7.68 -8.56
CA GLY A 245 -15.31 -8.69 -9.03
C GLY A 245 -14.71 -10.04 -9.45
N ASP A 246 -13.42 -10.31 -9.25
CA ASP A 246 -12.84 -11.64 -9.52
C ASP A 246 -13.15 -12.59 -8.35
N ASP A 247 -14.00 -13.59 -8.61
CA ASP A 247 -14.43 -14.57 -7.63
C ASP A 247 -13.28 -15.40 -7.05
N LYS A 248 -12.21 -15.65 -7.82
CA LYS A 248 -11.06 -16.41 -7.31
C LYS A 248 -10.30 -15.60 -6.25
N ILE A 249 -10.15 -14.30 -6.48
CA ILE A 249 -9.51 -13.39 -5.50
C ILE A 249 -10.41 -13.28 -4.26
N LYS A 250 -11.71 -13.10 -4.45
CA LYS A 250 -12.70 -13.03 -3.36
C LYS A 250 -12.70 -14.30 -2.50
N ALA A 251 -12.72 -15.48 -3.13
CA ALA A 251 -12.68 -16.76 -2.44
C ALA A 251 -11.36 -16.97 -1.67
N ALA A 252 -10.22 -16.68 -2.30
CA ALA A 252 -8.90 -16.78 -1.66
C ALA A 252 -8.77 -15.84 -0.45
N ARG A 253 -9.21 -14.58 -0.59
CA ARG A 253 -9.25 -13.60 0.51
C ARG A 253 -10.11 -14.10 1.66
N LYS A 254 -11.35 -14.51 1.38
CA LYS A 254 -12.29 -15.02 2.40
C LYS A 254 -11.76 -16.27 3.12
N ALA A 255 -11.10 -17.17 2.39
CA ALA A 255 -10.50 -18.36 2.99
C ALA A 255 -9.35 -18.01 3.95
N LEU A 256 -8.53 -17.01 3.61
CA LEU A 256 -7.44 -16.56 4.48
C LEU A 256 -7.96 -15.78 5.70
N VAL A 257 -8.95 -14.90 5.53
CA VAL A 257 -9.63 -14.20 6.63
C VAL A 257 -10.18 -15.19 7.66
N ARG A 258 -10.93 -16.21 7.22
CA ARG A 258 -11.48 -17.25 8.10
C ARG A 258 -10.40 -18.00 8.89
N LYS A 259 -9.23 -18.24 8.30
CA LYS A 259 -8.11 -18.90 8.99
C LYS A 259 -7.54 -18.00 10.09
N ILE A 260 -7.40 -16.70 9.81
CA ILE A 260 -6.88 -15.72 10.77
C ILE A 260 -7.87 -15.50 11.91
N GLU A 261 -9.17 -15.32 11.61
CA GLU A 261 -10.24 -15.18 12.62
C GLU A 261 -10.34 -16.41 13.52
N LYS A 262 -10.23 -17.62 12.94
CA LYS A 262 -10.20 -18.86 13.72
C LYS A 262 -9.03 -18.87 14.71
N GLU A 263 -7.87 -18.38 14.29
CA GLU A 263 -6.69 -18.30 15.16
C GLU A 263 -6.83 -17.23 16.24
N LEU A 264 -7.41 -16.06 15.92
CA LEU A 264 -7.74 -15.04 16.93
C LEU A 264 -8.72 -15.59 17.99
N ASN A 265 -9.78 -16.27 17.57
CA ASN A 265 -10.72 -16.91 18.50
C ASN A 265 -10.03 -17.96 19.39
N ARG A 266 -9.04 -18.68 18.87
CA ARG A 266 -8.23 -19.60 19.66
C ARG A 266 -7.41 -18.86 20.72
N LEU A 267 -6.82 -17.71 20.39
CA LEU A 267 -6.10 -16.87 21.35
C LEU A 267 -7.02 -16.35 22.46
N ASP A 268 -8.23 -15.92 22.10
CA ASP A 268 -9.23 -15.46 23.06
C ASP A 268 -9.61 -16.56 24.06
N GLN A 269 -9.78 -17.80 23.59
CA GLN A 269 -10.03 -18.95 24.47
C GLN A 269 -8.87 -19.23 25.42
N ILE A 270 -7.62 -19.13 24.94
CA ILE A 270 -6.42 -19.28 25.79
C ILE A 270 -6.38 -18.18 26.86
N LYS A 271 -6.69 -16.94 26.47
CA LYS A 271 -6.75 -15.80 27.37
C LYS A 271 -7.83 -16.00 28.44
N GLU A 272 -9.05 -16.37 28.05
CA GLU A 272 -10.16 -16.63 28.98
C GLU A 272 -9.84 -17.77 29.96
N THR A 273 -9.30 -18.89 29.47
CA THR A 273 -8.92 -20.02 30.33
C THR A 273 -7.81 -19.67 31.31
N SER A 274 -6.82 -18.87 30.89
CA SER A 274 -5.75 -18.39 31.78
C SER A 274 -6.29 -17.45 32.87
N LEU A 275 -7.24 -16.57 32.51
CA LEU A 275 -7.90 -15.67 33.45
C LEU A 275 -8.76 -16.43 34.46
N ALA A 276 -9.50 -17.44 34.01
CA ALA A 276 -10.29 -18.30 34.87
C ALA A 276 -9.41 -19.08 35.86
N GLN A 277 -8.23 -19.57 35.43
CA GLN A 277 -7.29 -20.25 36.34
C GLN A 277 -6.75 -19.33 37.44
N VAL A 278 -6.43 -18.08 37.11
CA VAL A 278 -5.97 -17.10 38.11
C VAL A 278 -7.11 -16.73 39.06
N ALA A 279 -8.33 -16.55 38.55
CA ALA A 279 -9.51 -16.28 39.37
C ALA A 279 -9.82 -17.42 40.37
N LEU A 280 -9.54 -18.68 40.02
CA LEU A 280 -9.69 -19.83 40.93
C LEU A 280 -8.61 -19.90 42.02
N LEU A 281 -7.42 -19.32 41.79
CA LEU A 281 -6.31 -19.33 42.75
C LEU A 281 -6.33 -18.13 43.71
N ALA A 282 -6.98 -17.03 43.34
CA ALA A 282 -7.10 -15.82 44.16
C ALA A 282 -8.00 -15.86 45.42
N PRO A 283 -9.02 -16.74 45.59
CA PRO A 283 -10.02 -16.58 46.65
C PRO A 283 -9.55 -16.94 48.07
N SER A 284 -8.25 -17.23 48.29
CA SER A 284 -7.74 -17.67 49.59
C SER A 284 -7.00 -16.60 50.42
N LEU A 285 -6.82 -15.37 49.92
CA LEU A 285 -6.02 -14.34 50.62
C LEU A 285 -6.83 -13.17 51.22
N GLU A 286 -8.12 -13.06 50.94
CA GLU A 286 -8.94 -11.90 51.34
C GLU A 286 -9.94 -12.22 52.47
N ALA A 287 -9.81 -13.36 53.16
CA ALA A 287 -10.74 -13.76 54.23
C ALA A 287 -10.27 -13.40 55.66
N GLU A 288 -9.10 -12.79 55.84
CA GLU A 288 -8.50 -12.54 57.16
C GLU A 288 -7.92 -11.10 57.26
N ASP A 289 -8.73 -10.06 57.00
CA ASP A 289 -8.48 -8.73 57.59
C ASP A 289 -9.80 -8.04 57.93
N SER A 290 -10.58 -8.71 58.77
CA SER A 290 -11.62 -8.08 59.58
C SER A 290 -10.93 -7.31 60.71
N GLY A 291 -10.43 -6.11 60.41
CA GLY A 291 -9.82 -5.20 61.37
C GLY A 291 -10.49 -3.83 61.33
N ASP A 292 -11.54 -3.66 62.13
CA ASP A 292 -12.14 -2.40 62.59
C ASP A 292 -11.33 -1.12 62.33
N GLN A 293 -11.80 -0.23 61.45
CA GLN A 293 -11.67 1.24 61.61
C GLN A 293 -12.91 1.97 61.08
N ASP A 294 -13.93 1.93 61.94
CA ASP A 294 -14.69 3.06 62.48
C ASP A 294 -14.61 4.44 61.79
N ALA A 295 -15.81 4.98 61.57
CA ALA A 295 -16.21 6.38 61.58
C ALA A 295 -15.55 7.39 60.62
N GLY A 296 -16.28 7.68 59.54
CA GLY A 296 -16.83 9.03 59.34
C GLY A 296 -15.90 10.07 58.72
N SER A 297 -16.03 10.25 57.40
CA SER A 297 -15.78 11.57 56.82
C SER A 297 -16.77 11.80 55.68
N GLU A 298 -17.82 12.54 56.03
CA GLU A 298 -18.78 13.14 55.11
C GLU A 298 -18.09 14.21 54.25
N GLY A 299 -18.51 14.29 52.99
CA GLY A 299 -18.44 15.51 52.19
C GLY A 299 -17.31 15.55 51.16
N GLU A 300 -17.66 15.35 49.89
CA GLU A 300 -17.47 16.42 48.90
C GLU A 300 -18.39 16.19 47.69
N GLN A 301 -19.42 17.03 47.59
CA GLN A 301 -20.29 17.14 46.43
C GLN A 301 -19.50 17.84 45.31
N ILE A 302 -19.03 17.08 44.32
CA ILE A 302 -18.56 17.67 43.07
C ILE A 302 -19.74 17.71 42.11
N ALA A 303 -20.37 18.88 42.03
CA ALA A 303 -21.25 19.26 40.94
C ALA A 303 -20.42 19.40 39.65
N GLY A 304 -20.21 18.29 38.95
CA GLY A 304 -19.66 18.29 37.59
C GLY A 304 -20.81 18.35 36.60
N ALA A 305 -21.05 19.53 36.04
CA ALA A 305 -21.92 19.73 34.90
C ALA A 305 -21.37 18.94 33.71
N GLU A 306 -22.04 17.84 33.37
CA GLU A 306 -21.84 17.14 32.11
C GLU A 306 -22.72 17.85 31.08
N ASP A 307 -22.09 18.70 30.27
CA ASP A 307 -22.64 19.23 29.04
C ASP A 307 -22.96 18.04 28.11
N GLU A 308 -24.25 17.74 27.97
CA GLU A 308 -24.79 16.86 26.95
C GLU A 308 -24.51 17.50 25.58
N GLU A 309 -23.36 17.20 24.97
CA GLU A 309 -23.17 17.37 23.53
C GLU A 309 -24.04 16.34 22.81
N GLU A 310 -25.32 16.70 22.71
CA GLU A 310 -26.33 16.19 21.81
C GLU A 310 -25.77 16.23 20.38
N TRP A 311 -25.09 15.15 20.00
CA TRP A 311 -24.69 14.90 18.62
C TRP A 311 -25.95 14.78 17.77
N HIS A 312 -26.37 15.91 17.19
CA HIS A 312 -27.38 15.94 16.15
C HIS A 312 -26.95 15.01 15.02
N GLY A 313 -27.67 13.90 14.90
CA GLY A 313 -27.53 12.94 13.83
C GLY A 313 -27.61 13.66 12.49
N ILE A 314 -26.56 13.46 11.69
CA ILE A 314 -26.56 13.84 10.27
C ILE A 314 -27.64 12.97 9.61
N PRO A 315 -28.73 13.55 9.05
CA PRO A 315 -29.65 12.79 8.25
C PRO A 315 -28.91 12.33 6.99
N SER A 316 -28.78 11.01 6.83
CA SER A 316 -28.37 10.37 5.58
C SER A 316 -29.47 10.60 4.54
N ASP A 317 -29.30 11.63 3.73
CA ASP A 317 -29.98 11.74 2.43
C ASP A 317 -29.38 10.70 1.47
N THR A 318 -29.96 9.49 1.47
CA THR A 318 -29.74 8.50 0.41
C THR A 318 -31.08 7.93 -0.07
N GLU A 319 -31.88 8.76 -0.71
CA GLU A 319 -32.96 8.31 -1.60
C GLU A 319 -32.77 9.00 -2.95
N SER A 320 -32.07 8.32 -3.85
CA SER A 320 -32.18 8.55 -5.30
C SER A 320 -32.52 7.22 -5.94
N GLU A 321 -33.78 6.83 -5.79
CA GLU A 321 -34.43 5.86 -6.64
C GLU A 321 -34.55 6.49 -8.04
N ALA A 322 -33.60 6.17 -8.92
CA ALA A 322 -33.82 6.31 -10.36
C ALA A 322 -34.52 5.04 -10.84
N GLU A 323 -35.85 5.06 -10.82
CA GLU A 323 -36.70 4.21 -11.66
C GLU A 323 -36.28 4.39 -13.12
N SER A 324 -35.47 3.47 -13.63
CA SER A 324 -35.21 3.33 -15.05
C SER A 324 -36.21 2.33 -15.63
N THR A 325 -37.40 2.83 -15.98
CA THR A 325 -38.37 2.13 -16.83
C THR A 325 -37.76 1.92 -18.20
N GLY A 326 -37.21 0.73 -18.42
CA GLY A 326 -36.78 0.27 -19.75
C GLY A 326 -38.00 -0.23 -20.52
N ASP A 327 -38.35 0.52 -21.55
CA ASP A 327 -39.30 0.20 -22.62
C ASP A 327 -39.11 -1.22 -23.16
N ILE A 328 -40.21 -1.96 -23.19
CA ILE A 328 -40.36 -3.23 -23.90
C ILE A 328 -40.92 -2.89 -25.28
N GLU A 329 -40.08 -2.92 -26.32
CA GLU A 329 -40.56 -2.88 -27.70
C GLU A 329 -41.23 -4.22 -28.07
N PRO A 330 -42.41 -4.21 -28.70
CA PRO A 330 -43.00 -5.41 -29.30
C PRO A 330 -42.36 -5.68 -30.68
N LEU A 331 -41.84 -6.90 -30.86
CA LEU A 331 -41.50 -7.45 -32.18
C LEU A 331 -42.75 -7.44 -33.08
N VAL A 332 -42.58 -6.93 -34.31
CA VAL A 332 -43.47 -7.13 -35.46
C VAL A 332 -42.89 -8.21 -36.36
#